data_AF-A0A0T5PA95-F1
#
_entry.id   AF-A0A0T5PA95-F1
#
_cell.length_a   1.000
_cell.length_b   1.000
_cell.length_c   1.000
_cell.angle_alpha   90.00
_cell.angle_beta   90.00
_cell.angle_gamma   90.00
#
_symmetry.space_group_name_H-M   'P 1'
#
loop_
_entity.id
_entity.type
_entity.pdbx_description
1 polymer ?
#
loop_
_entity_poly.entity_id
_entity_poly.type
_entity_poly.pdbx_seq_one_letter_code
_entity_poly.pdbx_strand_id
1 'polypeptide(L)'
;MTILQITSLLIVLAAVFGAINYLFLKLPSAIGILVVALLASFGVMLVDMGLPHLEIAETARDLITSIDFSDALLEGMLGLLLFAGALHVKLADLREQWRAVFLMATMGVALSTVVIGTGFHWLTGMPLLVALVFGSLISPTDPVAVLGVLREANLRKSLETKIAGESLFNDGVGYVVFLVLVGLAFPGDDHHASGLQAAALLFVQEALGGAVLGLVLGWLTFRVMRLIDDYSLEVLLTLGLAFGGYELAVFLHVSAPIMAVCAGLLIGEVGAKHGMSEETRDYVDAFWKLIDEILNAVLFLMIGFEVFAVAFEVDFLLAGALSIGLALIGRLAAVAVPVLILRPFRTFAPGVVPIMTWGGLKGGISVALALSLPDNEWKPLILTATYVVVIFSIVVQGLTVGKLANRLGRAPDLV
;
A
#
# COMPACT_ATOMS: atom_id res chain seq x y z
N MET A 1 18.02 20.15 0.76
CA MET A 1 18.55 19.60 -0.51
C MET A 1 17.57 19.90 -1.62
N THR A 2 17.97 19.92 -2.89
CA THR A 2 16.99 20.01 -3.99
C THR A 2 16.27 18.65 -4.18
N ILE A 3 15.06 18.66 -4.74
CA ILE A 3 14.29 17.42 -5.04
C ILE A 3 15.13 16.42 -5.86
N LEU A 4 15.91 16.93 -6.83
CA LEU A 4 16.80 16.11 -7.65
C LEU A 4 17.89 15.43 -6.82
N GLN A 5 18.49 16.13 -5.86
CA GLN A 5 19.52 15.55 -4.99
C GLN A 5 18.94 14.45 -4.09
N ILE A 6 17.75 14.68 -3.52
CA ILE A 6 17.05 13.70 -2.68
C ILE A 6 16.71 12.45 -3.51
N THR A 7 16.08 12.65 -4.67
CA THR A 7 15.69 11.56 -5.57
C THR A 7 16.91 10.75 -6.02
N SER A 8 18.00 11.43 -6.39
CA SER A 8 19.25 10.77 -6.76
C SER A 8 19.85 9.97 -5.61
N LEU A 9 19.83 10.50 -4.39
CA LEU A 9 20.33 9.81 -3.21
C LEU A 9 19.51 8.55 -2.92
N LEU A 10 18.18 8.65 -2.95
CA LEU A 10 17.28 7.52 -2.74
C LEU A 10 17.50 6.40 -3.76
N ILE A 11 17.64 6.74 -5.05
CA ILE A 11 17.91 5.76 -6.11
C ILE A 11 19.27 5.07 -5.89
N VAL A 12 20.32 5.84 -5.59
CA VAL A 12 21.66 5.28 -5.34
C VAL A 12 21.63 4.36 -4.13
N LEU A 13 21.02 4.78 -3.02
CA LEU A 13 20.91 3.97 -1.80
C LEU A 13 20.06 2.71 -2.02
N ALA A 14 18.95 2.81 -2.74
CA ALA A 14 18.11 1.66 -3.09
C ALA A 14 18.89 0.63 -3.91
N ALA A 15 19.69 1.08 -4.89
CA ALA A 15 20.57 0.22 -5.67
C ALA A 15 21.66 -0.44 -4.81
N VAL A 16 22.33 0.31 -3.94
CA VAL A 16 23.36 -0.22 -3.04
C VAL A 16 22.77 -1.23 -2.07
N PHE A 17 21.64 -0.93 -1.43
CA PHE A 17 21.01 -1.83 -0.46
C PHE A 17 20.40 -3.06 -1.14
N GLY A 18 19.85 -2.89 -2.35
CA GLY A 18 19.43 -4.00 -3.21
C GLY A 18 20.60 -4.92 -3.56
N ALA A 19 21.77 -4.36 -3.90
CA ALA A 19 22.98 -5.14 -4.17
C ALA A 19 23.49 -5.88 -2.91
N ILE A 20 23.48 -5.23 -1.75
CA ILE A 20 23.83 -5.87 -0.46
C ILE A 20 22.87 -7.04 -0.18
N ASN A 21 21.56 -6.85 -0.36
CA ASN A 21 20.59 -7.92 -0.19
C ASN A 21 20.88 -9.08 -1.16
N TYR A 22 21.08 -8.79 -2.44
CA TYR A 22 21.35 -9.81 -3.46
C TYR A 22 22.61 -10.63 -3.16
N LEU A 23 23.69 -9.97 -2.72
CA LEU A 23 24.97 -10.61 -2.47
C LEU A 23 25.01 -11.38 -1.14
N PHE A 24 24.39 -10.86 -0.08
CA PHE A 24 24.57 -11.37 1.28
C PHE A 24 23.32 -11.98 1.92
N LEU A 25 22.14 -11.35 1.79
CA LEU A 25 20.94 -11.76 2.54
C LEU A 25 20.01 -12.70 1.76
N LYS A 26 19.95 -12.55 0.44
CA LYS A 26 19.10 -13.33 -0.49
C LYS A 26 17.62 -13.35 -0.06
N LEU A 27 17.14 -12.26 0.50
CA LEU A 27 15.73 -12.08 0.83
C LEU A 27 14.98 -11.53 -0.41
N PRO A 28 13.65 -11.67 -0.45
CA PRO A 28 12.82 -10.99 -1.44
C PRO A 28 13.16 -9.51 -1.51
N SER A 29 13.31 -8.95 -2.71
CA SER A 29 13.96 -7.65 -2.97
C SER A 29 13.52 -6.54 -2.01
N ALA A 30 12.20 -6.26 -1.94
CA ALA A 30 11.64 -5.22 -1.09
C ALA A 30 11.92 -5.44 0.41
N ILE A 31 11.72 -6.67 0.91
CA ILE A 31 11.99 -7.03 2.31
C ILE A 31 13.48 -6.88 2.62
N GLY A 32 14.34 -7.33 1.71
CA GLY A 32 15.78 -7.26 1.85
C GLY A 32 16.29 -5.83 1.93
N ILE A 33 15.80 -4.93 1.06
CA ILE A 33 16.16 -3.51 1.10
C ILE A 33 15.77 -2.88 2.44
N LEU A 34 14.54 -3.14 2.92
CA LEU A 34 14.10 -2.67 4.22
C LEU A 34 15.00 -3.17 5.36
N VAL A 35 15.33 -4.47 5.36
CA VAL A 35 16.20 -5.05 6.41
C VAL A 35 17.58 -4.42 6.39
N VAL A 36 18.18 -4.23 5.21
CA VAL A 36 19.48 -3.54 5.09
C VAL A 36 19.38 -2.10 5.59
N ALA A 37 18.31 -1.38 5.23
CA ALA A 37 18.08 -0.01 5.67
C ALA A 37 17.90 0.11 7.19
N LEU A 38 17.15 -0.81 7.81
CA LEU A 38 17.01 -0.89 9.26
C LEU A 38 18.33 -1.17 9.95
N LEU A 39 19.10 -2.15 9.47
CA LEU A 39 20.41 -2.49 10.03
C LEU A 39 21.40 -1.32 9.92
N ALA A 40 21.40 -0.63 8.77
CA ALA A 40 22.21 0.58 8.60
C ALA A 40 21.79 1.68 9.58
N SER A 41 20.48 1.92 9.73
CA SER A 41 19.94 2.93 10.63
C SER A 41 20.26 2.65 12.10
N PHE A 42 20.04 1.41 12.56
CA PHE A 42 20.44 1.01 13.90
C PHE A 42 21.95 1.05 14.10
N GLY A 43 22.74 0.73 13.08
CA GLY A 43 24.20 0.87 13.10
C GLY A 43 24.62 2.32 13.34
N VAL A 44 23.99 3.28 12.65
CA VAL A 44 24.21 4.71 12.86
C VAL A 44 23.83 5.12 14.29
N MET A 45 22.67 4.70 14.79
CA MET A 45 22.23 5.00 16.16
C MET A 45 23.21 4.44 17.21
N LEU A 46 23.72 3.23 17.02
CA LEU A 46 24.70 2.62 17.95
C LEU A 46 26.06 3.32 17.92
N VAL A 47 26.51 3.78 16.75
CA VAL A 47 27.75 4.57 16.62
C VAL A 47 27.59 5.89 17.37
N ASP A 48 26.44 6.55 17.25
CA ASP A 48 26.16 7.82 17.92
C ASP A 48 26.10 7.65 19.45
N MET A 49 25.55 6.53 19.95
CA MET A 49 25.63 6.19 21.38
C MET A 49 27.07 6.02 21.90
N GLY A 50 27.99 5.53 21.06
CA GLY A 50 29.39 5.32 21.43
C GLY A 50 30.27 6.55 21.22
N LEU A 51 29.95 7.39 20.23
CA LEU A 51 30.70 8.59 19.84
C LEU A 51 29.73 9.77 19.63
N PRO A 52 29.15 10.34 20.70
CA PRO A 52 28.05 11.32 20.59
C PRO A 52 28.44 12.65 19.94
N HIS A 53 29.73 12.92 19.79
CA HIS A 53 30.26 14.15 19.19
C HIS A 53 30.20 14.16 17.66
N LEU A 54 29.83 13.04 17.02
CA LEU A 54 29.72 12.95 15.58
C LEU A 54 28.32 13.36 15.06
N GLU A 55 27.30 13.40 15.93
CA GLU A 55 25.92 13.84 15.65
C GLU A 55 25.35 13.26 14.33
N ILE A 56 25.73 12.01 14.01
CA ILE A 56 25.41 11.39 12.73
C ILE A 56 23.92 11.04 12.69
N ALA A 57 23.37 10.59 13.81
CA ALA A 57 21.95 10.26 13.92
C ALA A 57 21.08 11.52 13.84
N GLU A 58 21.49 12.64 14.45
CA GLU A 58 20.78 13.92 14.32
C GLU A 58 20.83 14.44 12.88
N THR A 59 22.01 14.41 12.24
CA THR A 59 22.13 14.81 10.83
C THR A 59 21.28 13.92 9.91
N ALA A 60 21.24 12.61 10.15
CA ALA A 60 20.39 11.68 9.40
C ALA A 60 18.91 11.96 9.64
N ARG A 61 18.52 12.22 10.90
CA ARG A 61 17.15 12.58 11.27
C ARG A 61 16.71 13.87 10.58
N ASP A 62 17.53 14.92 10.60
CA ASP A 62 17.25 16.19 9.95
C ASP A 62 17.13 16.05 8.43
N LEU A 63 17.96 15.20 7.82
CA LEU A 63 17.84 14.88 6.41
C LEU A 63 16.53 14.15 6.10
N ILE A 64 16.13 13.19 6.93
CA ILE A 64 14.91 12.42 6.73
C ILE A 64 13.67 13.27 6.97
N THR A 65 13.61 14.07 8.03
CA THR A 65 12.50 14.99 8.29
C THR A 65 12.44 16.13 7.28
N SER A 66 13.55 16.46 6.61
CA SER A 66 13.53 17.40 5.47
C SER A 66 12.94 16.79 4.19
N ILE A 67 12.86 15.47 4.10
CA ILE A 67 12.13 14.78 3.04
C ILE A 67 10.71 14.63 3.55
N ASP A 68 9.76 15.34 2.93
CA ASP A 68 8.36 15.10 3.22
C ASP A 68 7.98 13.72 2.65
N PHE A 69 8.16 12.68 3.46
CA PHE A 69 7.86 11.29 3.09
C PHE A 69 6.39 11.17 2.67
N SER A 70 5.51 11.91 3.34
CA SER A 70 4.09 11.85 3.08
C SER A 70 3.78 12.36 1.68
N ASP A 71 4.27 13.54 1.34
CA ASP A 71 4.06 14.12 0.01
C ASP A 71 4.75 13.29 -1.08
N ALA A 72 5.99 12.86 -0.85
CA ALA A 72 6.73 12.03 -1.79
C ALA A 72 6.00 10.72 -2.11
N LEU A 73 5.40 10.07 -1.11
CA LEU A 73 4.63 8.85 -1.31
C LEU A 73 3.23 9.13 -1.86
N LEU A 74 2.43 9.95 -1.19
CA LEU A 74 1.01 10.14 -1.50
C LEU A 74 0.79 10.94 -2.79
N GLU A 75 1.61 11.95 -3.07
CA GLU A 75 1.47 12.77 -4.28
C GLU A 75 2.35 12.25 -5.41
N GLY A 76 3.56 11.77 -5.10
CA GLY A 76 4.53 11.35 -6.10
C GLY A 76 4.42 9.88 -6.57
N MET A 77 4.42 8.94 -5.62
CA MET A 77 4.62 7.51 -5.94
C MET A 77 3.32 6.69 -5.95
N LEU A 78 2.34 7.03 -5.11
CA LEU A 78 1.13 6.24 -4.89
C LEU A 78 0.34 6.03 -6.18
N GLY A 79 0.12 7.10 -6.95
CA GLY A 79 -0.57 7.01 -8.23
C GLY A 79 0.11 6.04 -9.21
N LEU A 80 1.45 6.09 -9.29
CA LEU A 80 2.23 5.20 -10.15
C LEU A 80 2.21 3.75 -9.66
N LEU A 81 2.40 3.51 -8.35
CA LEU A 81 2.37 2.18 -7.75
C LEU A 81 1.01 1.51 -7.98
N LEU A 82 -0.08 2.24 -7.75
CA LEU A 82 -1.44 1.73 -7.95
C LEU A 82 -1.76 1.51 -9.43
N PHE A 83 -1.34 2.43 -10.30
CA PHE A 83 -1.51 2.26 -11.75
C PHE A 83 -0.74 1.04 -12.26
N ALA A 84 0.53 0.90 -11.88
CA ALA A 84 1.39 -0.22 -12.26
C ALA A 84 0.85 -1.56 -11.72
N GLY A 85 0.44 -1.58 -10.45
CA GLY A 85 -0.19 -2.75 -9.83
C GLY A 85 -1.47 -3.16 -10.55
N ALA A 86 -2.31 -2.18 -10.91
CA ALA A 86 -3.54 -2.40 -11.66
C ALA A 86 -3.31 -2.93 -13.08
N LEU A 87 -2.31 -2.39 -13.79
CA LEU A 87 -2.00 -2.78 -15.17
C LEU A 87 -1.66 -4.27 -15.28
N HIS A 88 -0.98 -4.83 -14.29
CA HIS A 88 -0.61 -6.26 -14.27
C HIS A 88 -1.76 -7.21 -13.86
N VAL A 89 -2.89 -6.68 -13.37
CA VAL A 89 -4.04 -7.50 -12.95
C VAL A 89 -4.89 -7.91 -14.16
N LYS A 90 -5.00 -9.22 -14.38
CA LYS A 90 -5.86 -9.78 -15.43
C LYS A 90 -7.34 -9.59 -15.06
N LEU A 91 -8.00 -8.61 -15.67
CA LEU A 91 -9.39 -8.27 -15.36
C LEU A 91 -10.37 -9.43 -15.60
N ALA A 92 -10.09 -10.33 -16.56
CA ALA A 92 -10.87 -11.55 -16.76
C ALA A 92 -10.85 -12.47 -15.52
N ASP A 93 -9.67 -12.72 -14.93
CA ASP A 93 -9.52 -13.52 -13.72
C ASP A 93 -10.16 -12.79 -12.51
N LEU A 94 -9.99 -11.47 -12.44
CA LEU A 94 -10.59 -10.62 -11.41
C LEU A 94 -12.12 -10.66 -11.45
N ARG A 95 -12.71 -10.64 -12.67
CA ARG A 95 -14.15 -10.76 -12.90
C ARG A 95 -14.70 -12.10 -12.45
N GLU A 96 -13.90 -13.16 -12.38
CA GLU A 96 -14.36 -14.40 -11.76
C GLU A 96 -14.42 -14.32 -10.24
N GLN A 97 -13.61 -13.47 -9.61
CA GLN A 97 -13.51 -13.34 -8.14
C GLN A 97 -14.09 -12.04 -7.58
N TRP A 98 -14.71 -11.21 -8.42
CA TRP A 98 -15.09 -9.82 -8.12
C TRP A 98 -15.93 -9.67 -6.84
N ARG A 99 -16.87 -10.58 -6.57
CA ARG A 99 -17.72 -10.51 -5.36
C ARG A 99 -16.91 -10.63 -4.08
N ALA A 100 -15.91 -11.52 -4.08
CA ALA A 100 -15.05 -11.73 -2.92
C ALA A 100 -14.11 -10.54 -2.74
N VAL A 101 -13.46 -10.11 -3.82
CA VAL A 101 -12.57 -8.96 -3.82
C VAL A 101 -13.30 -7.69 -3.37
N PHE A 102 -14.47 -7.41 -3.95
CA PHE A 102 -15.26 -6.22 -3.61
C PHE A 102 -15.71 -6.22 -2.15
N LEU A 103 -16.23 -7.35 -1.62
CA LEU A 103 -16.63 -7.42 -0.22
C LEU A 103 -15.45 -7.29 0.74
N MET A 104 -14.29 -7.85 0.41
CA MET A 104 -13.08 -7.69 1.24
C MET A 104 -12.55 -6.26 1.20
N ALA A 105 -12.46 -5.66 0.00
CA ALA A 105 -11.95 -4.30 -0.18
C ALA A 105 -12.90 -3.19 0.32
N THR A 106 -14.16 -3.50 0.63
CA THR A 106 -15.12 -2.52 1.18
C THR A 106 -15.47 -2.87 2.63
N MET A 107 -16.31 -3.88 2.81
CA MET A 107 -16.75 -4.33 4.14
C MET A 107 -15.59 -4.84 4.98
N GLY A 108 -14.61 -5.51 4.39
CA GLY A 108 -13.42 -5.96 5.12
C GLY A 108 -12.60 -4.79 5.67
N VAL A 109 -12.42 -3.73 4.88
CA VAL A 109 -11.73 -2.49 5.28
C VAL A 109 -12.48 -1.78 6.40
N ALA A 110 -13.79 -1.61 6.26
CA ALA A 110 -14.62 -1.00 7.29
C ALA A 110 -14.58 -1.80 8.60
N LEU A 111 -14.68 -3.13 8.52
CA LEU A 111 -14.63 -3.99 9.69
C LEU A 111 -13.25 -3.98 10.36
N SER A 112 -12.17 -4.06 9.57
CA SER A 112 -10.79 -3.97 10.08
C SER A 112 -10.57 -2.62 10.79
N THR A 113 -11.01 -1.53 10.17
CA THR A 113 -10.94 -0.17 10.73
C THR A 113 -11.65 -0.09 12.08
N VAL A 114 -12.87 -0.60 12.17
CA VAL A 114 -13.64 -0.60 13.42
C VAL A 114 -12.99 -1.47 14.48
N VAL A 115 -12.55 -2.69 14.15
CA VAL A 115 -11.91 -3.61 15.10
C VAL A 115 -10.61 -3.04 15.64
N ILE A 116 -9.74 -2.55 14.76
CA ILE A 116 -8.45 -1.98 15.15
C ILE A 116 -8.67 -0.69 15.92
N GLY A 117 -9.52 0.21 15.44
CA GLY A 117 -9.74 1.50 16.09
C GLY A 117 -10.43 1.41 17.45
N THR A 118 -11.46 0.57 17.59
CA THR A 118 -12.10 0.33 18.90
C THR A 118 -11.14 -0.35 19.88
N GLY A 119 -10.35 -1.33 19.41
CA GLY A 119 -9.33 -1.97 20.22
C GLY A 119 -8.23 -1.00 20.67
N PHE A 120 -7.80 -0.10 19.79
CA PHE A 120 -6.77 0.88 20.08
C PHE A 120 -7.27 1.98 21.02
N HIS A 121 -8.51 2.43 20.87
CA HIS A 121 -9.19 3.31 21.83
C HIS A 121 -9.19 2.70 23.24
N TRP A 122 -9.57 1.42 23.35
CA TRP A 122 -9.61 0.73 24.64
C TRP A 122 -8.21 0.55 25.26
N LEU A 123 -7.20 0.33 24.42
CA LEU A 123 -5.82 0.13 24.86
C LEU A 123 -5.16 1.42 25.36
N THR A 124 -5.39 2.53 24.67
CA THR A 124 -4.62 3.78 24.83
C THR A 124 -5.41 4.90 25.52
N GLY A 125 -6.74 4.77 25.61
CA GLY A 125 -7.63 5.83 26.09
C GLY A 125 -7.86 6.96 25.08
N MET A 126 -7.25 6.89 23.90
CA MET A 126 -7.37 7.87 22.81
C MET A 126 -8.81 8.06 22.37
N PRO A 127 -9.30 9.27 22.01
CA PRO A 127 -10.64 9.45 21.49
C PRO A 127 -10.99 8.49 20.36
N LEU A 128 -12.19 7.89 20.41
CA LEU A 128 -12.58 6.82 19.47
C LEU A 128 -12.39 7.21 18.00
N LEU A 129 -12.67 8.46 17.65
CA LEU A 129 -12.56 8.94 16.28
C LEU A 129 -11.10 8.97 15.78
N VAL A 130 -10.17 9.41 16.64
CA VAL A 130 -8.72 9.38 16.34
C VAL A 130 -8.22 7.93 16.30
N ALA A 131 -8.73 7.06 17.16
CA ALA A 131 -8.39 5.64 17.11
C ALA A 131 -8.95 4.95 15.84
N LEU A 132 -10.12 5.36 15.34
CA LEU A 132 -10.64 4.91 14.04
C LEU A 132 -9.78 5.39 12.87
N VAL A 133 -9.20 6.60 12.95
CA VAL A 133 -8.18 7.05 11.99
C VAL A 133 -7.00 6.08 11.99
N PHE A 134 -6.48 5.68 13.16
CA PHE A 134 -5.45 4.64 13.26
C PHE A 134 -5.90 3.29 12.66
N GLY A 135 -7.14 2.87 12.92
CA GLY A 135 -7.69 1.66 12.31
C GLY A 135 -7.71 1.73 10.77
N SER A 136 -8.03 2.90 10.22
CA SER A 136 -8.15 3.10 8.78
C SER A 136 -6.79 3.10 8.06
N LEU A 137 -5.75 3.68 8.66
CA LEU A 137 -4.40 3.68 8.06
C LEU A 137 -3.72 2.31 8.18
N ILE A 138 -4.05 1.50 9.19
CA ILE A 138 -3.53 0.12 9.32
C ILE A 138 -4.33 -0.87 8.48
N SER A 139 -5.56 -0.57 8.05
CA SER A 139 -6.39 -1.51 7.30
C SER A 139 -5.84 -1.89 5.91
N PRO A 140 -5.32 -0.95 5.09
CA PRO A 140 -4.65 -1.22 3.83
C PRO A 140 -3.60 -2.33 3.88
N THR A 141 -3.37 -2.99 2.74
CA THR A 141 -2.43 -4.09 2.60
C THR A 141 -1.69 -4.00 1.29
N ASP A 142 -0.41 -4.32 1.31
CA ASP A 142 0.50 -4.18 0.18
C ASP A 142 0.55 -5.48 -0.66
N PRO A 143 0.09 -5.46 -1.92
CA PRO A 143 0.15 -6.63 -2.80
C PRO A 143 1.57 -6.98 -3.23
N VAL A 144 2.45 -6.00 -3.37
CA VAL A 144 3.79 -6.17 -3.95
C VAL A 144 4.65 -7.00 -3.02
N ALA A 145 4.66 -6.62 -1.73
CA ALA A 145 5.38 -7.36 -0.71
C ALA A 145 4.96 -8.84 -0.66
N VAL A 146 3.65 -9.09 -0.81
CA VAL A 146 3.07 -10.42 -0.66
C VAL A 146 3.34 -11.26 -1.90
N LEU A 147 3.03 -10.73 -3.08
CA LEU A 147 3.17 -11.45 -4.34
C LEU A 147 4.64 -11.72 -4.66
N GLY A 148 5.55 -10.84 -4.28
CA GLY A 148 6.99 -11.07 -4.39
C GLY A 148 7.44 -12.34 -3.66
N VAL A 149 6.96 -12.54 -2.42
CA VAL A 149 7.26 -13.75 -1.63
C VAL A 149 6.49 -14.97 -2.14
N LEU A 150 5.21 -14.78 -2.51
CA LEU A 150 4.30 -15.89 -2.81
C LEU A 150 4.48 -16.46 -4.23
N ARG A 151 5.12 -15.73 -5.16
CA ARG A 151 5.51 -16.25 -6.47
C ARG A 151 6.33 -17.54 -6.38
N GLU A 152 7.15 -17.69 -5.34
CA GLU A 152 7.94 -18.92 -5.11
C GLU A 152 7.10 -20.09 -4.55
N ALA A 153 5.93 -19.81 -3.96
CA ALA A 153 5.09 -20.80 -3.29
C ALA A 153 4.09 -21.52 -4.21
N ASN A 154 4.16 -21.29 -5.53
CA ASN A 154 3.30 -21.89 -6.57
C ASN A 154 1.81 -21.97 -6.18
N LEU A 155 1.25 -20.82 -5.83
CA LEU A 155 -0.12 -20.74 -5.35
C LEU A 155 -1.14 -20.98 -6.47
N ARG A 156 -2.36 -21.36 -6.09
CA ARG A 156 -3.49 -21.40 -7.03
C ARG A 156 -3.73 -19.98 -7.55
N LYS A 157 -3.80 -19.82 -8.87
CA LYS A 157 -4.10 -18.55 -9.56
C LYS A 157 -5.30 -17.77 -8.98
N SER A 158 -6.34 -18.49 -8.55
CA SER A 158 -7.52 -17.88 -7.90
C SER A 158 -7.23 -17.17 -6.57
N LEU A 159 -6.22 -17.62 -5.82
CA LEU A 159 -5.79 -17.01 -4.56
C LEU A 159 -4.90 -15.80 -4.83
N GLU A 160 -3.96 -15.92 -5.77
CA GLU A 160 -3.14 -14.79 -6.23
C GLU A 160 -4.01 -13.64 -6.73
N THR A 161 -5.01 -13.94 -7.55
CA THR A 161 -5.96 -12.94 -8.08
C THR A 161 -6.75 -12.27 -6.95
N LYS A 162 -7.15 -13.03 -5.92
CA LYS A 162 -7.86 -12.47 -4.75
C LYS A 162 -6.96 -11.56 -3.94
N ILE A 163 -5.71 -11.95 -3.69
CA ILE A 163 -4.74 -11.15 -2.93
C ILE A 163 -4.42 -9.86 -3.69
N ALA A 164 -4.09 -9.98 -4.98
CA ALA A 164 -3.78 -8.83 -5.84
C ALA A 164 -4.97 -7.87 -5.94
N GLY A 165 -6.16 -8.39 -6.25
CA GLY A 165 -7.36 -7.58 -6.40
C GLY A 165 -7.80 -6.92 -5.09
N GLU A 166 -7.80 -7.66 -3.97
CA GLU A 166 -8.20 -7.11 -2.67
C GLU A 166 -7.27 -5.99 -2.24
N SER A 167 -5.96 -6.19 -2.31
CA SER A 167 -4.97 -5.19 -1.89
C SER A 167 -5.05 -3.93 -2.78
N LEU A 168 -5.18 -4.09 -4.10
CA LEU A 168 -5.26 -2.97 -5.05
C LEU A 168 -6.45 -2.04 -4.76
N PHE A 169 -7.63 -2.60 -4.46
CA PHE A 169 -8.81 -1.79 -4.12
C PHE A 169 -8.79 -1.32 -2.65
N ASN A 170 -8.21 -2.11 -1.74
CA ASN A 170 -8.09 -1.78 -0.32
C ASN A 170 -7.24 -0.51 -0.12
N ASP A 171 -6.15 -0.32 -0.87
CA ASP A 171 -5.34 0.89 -0.77
C ASP A 171 -6.14 2.15 -1.14
N GLY A 172 -6.89 2.09 -2.25
CA GLY A 172 -7.74 3.21 -2.68
C GLY A 172 -8.91 3.48 -1.72
N VAL A 173 -9.62 2.43 -1.27
CA VAL A 173 -10.75 2.57 -0.35
C VAL A 173 -10.27 3.01 1.04
N GLY A 174 -9.18 2.42 1.54
CA GLY A 174 -8.60 2.77 2.82
C GLY A 174 -8.13 4.21 2.88
N TYR A 175 -7.55 4.73 1.79
CA TYR A 175 -7.21 6.16 1.66
C TYR A 175 -8.44 7.06 1.80
N VAL A 176 -9.54 6.76 1.10
CA VAL A 176 -10.80 7.54 1.22
C VAL A 176 -11.40 7.45 2.63
N VAL A 177 -11.41 6.26 3.24
CA VAL A 177 -11.88 6.08 4.63
C VAL A 177 -11.02 6.91 5.59
N PHE A 178 -9.70 6.93 5.38
CA PHE A 178 -8.77 7.75 6.16
C PHE A 178 -9.08 9.24 6.04
N LEU A 179 -9.19 9.79 4.83
CA LEU A 179 -9.51 11.21 4.62
C LEU A 179 -10.82 11.62 5.29
N VAL A 180 -11.86 10.80 5.15
CA VAL A 180 -13.15 11.02 5.81
C VAL A 180 -13.00 11.05 7.32
N LEU A 181 -12.29 10.08 7.91
CA LEU A 181 -12.11 9.99 9.36
C LEU A 181 -11.22 11.11 9.90
N VAL A 182 -10.18 11.52 9.16
CA VAL A 182 -9.33 12.67 9.51
C VAL A 182 -10.14 13.95 9.50
N GLY A 183 -10.94 14.21 8.46
CA GLY A 183 -11.81 15.38 8.39
C GLY A 183 -12.86 15.45 9.51
N LEU A 184 -13.28 14.29 10.03
CA LEU A 184 -14.16 14.22 11.21
C LEU A 184 -13.40 14.36 12.53
N ALA A 185 -12.21 13.75 12.65
CA ALA A 185 -11.39 13.73 13.86
C ALA A 185 -10.71 15.07 14.15
N PHE A 186 -10.35 15.79 13.08
CA PHE A 186 -9.60 17.03 13.11
C PHE A 186 -10.32 18.07 12.23
N PRO A 187 -11.46 18.62 12.68
CA PRO A 187 -12.19 19.60 11.90
C PRO A 187 -11.32 20.84 11.68
N GLY A 188 -11.09 21.24 10.44
CA GLY A 188 -10.52 22.54 10.11
C GLY A 188 -11.54 23.66 10.36
N ASP A 189 -11.08 24.91 10.41
CA ASP A 189 -11.92 26.08 10.69
C ASP A 189 -13.04 26.34 9.65
N ASP A 190 -12.98 25.70 8.46
CA ASP A 190 -13.80 26.08 7.30
C ASP A 190 -14.92 25.11 6.83
N HIS A 191 -15.25 23.99 7.50
CA HIS A 191 -16.30 23.09 6.97
C HIS A 191 -17.45 22.66 7.91
N HIS A 192 -18.64 23.15 7.55
CA HIS A 192 -20.00 22.89 8.05
C HIS A 192 -20.59 21.50 7.73
N ALA A 193 -19.78 20.45 7.62
CA ALA A 193 -20.29 19.11 7.29
C ALA A 193 -20.26 18.15 8.49
N SER A 194 -20.77 18.61 9.64
CA SER A 194 -20.87 17.81 10.86
C SER A 194 -21.97 16.74 10.73
N GLY A 195 -21.63 15.53 10.29
CA GLY A 195 -22.54 14.39 10.40
C GLY A 195 -22.17 13.16 9.55
N LEU A 196 -22.61 11.98 10.01
CA LEU A 196 -22.42 10.69 9.35
C LEU A 196 -22.93 10.68 7.89
N GLN A 197 -23.99 11.43 7.60
CA GLN A 197 -24.58 11.55 6.27
C GLN A 197 -23.68 12.35 5.31
N ALA A 198 -23.05 13.43 5.79
CA ALA A 198 -22.13 14.22 4.98
C ALA A 198 -20.85 13.43 4.66
N ALA A 199 -20.32 12.70 5.66
CA ALA A 199 -19.21 11.77 5.47
C ALA A 199 -19.53 10.66 4.44
N ALA A 200 -20.73 10.08 4.51
CA ALA A 200 -21.16 9.08 3.53
C ALA A 200 -21.31 9.66 2.11
N LEU A 201 -21.83 10.88 1.98
CA LEU A 201 -21.91 11.56 0.68
C LEU A 201 -20.53 11.87 0.11
N LEU A 202 -19.60 12.36 0.95
CA LEU A 202 -18.21 12.63 0.57
C LEU A 202 -17.51 11.34 0.10
N PHE A 203 -17.65 10.26 0.87
CA PHE A 203 -17.11 8.95 0.49
C PHE A 203 -17.63 8.49 -0.89
N VAL A 204 -18.93 8.59 -1.11
CA VAL A 204 -19.55 8.20 -2.40
C VAL A 204 -19.06 9.10 -3.54
N GLN A 205 -18.97 10.40 -3.31
CA GLN A 205 -18.46 11.36 -4.29
C GLN A 205 -17.00 11.05 -4.66
N GLU A 206 -16.12 10.87 -3.68
CA GLU A 206 -14.71 10.61 -3.93
C GLU A 206 -14.50 9.26 -4.63
N ALA A 207 -15.15 8.20 -4.13
CA ALA A 207 -14.96 6.85 -4.66
C ALA A 207 -15.57 6.68 -6.06
N LEU A 208 -16.83 7.11 -6.26
CA LEU A 208 -17.46 7.02 -7.58
C LEU A 208 -16.87 8.03 -8.56
N GLY A 209 -16.57 9.24 -8.11
CA GLY A 209 -15.93 10.27 -8.93
C GLY A 209 -14.57 9.81 -9.47
N GLY A 210 -13.73 9.25 -8.59
CA GLY A 210 -12.43 8.69 -8.98
C GLY A 210 -12.58 7.52 -9.96
N ALA A 211 -13.51 6.59 -9.69
CA ALA A 211 -13.75 5.45 -10.56
C ALA A 211 -14.24 5.88 -11.96
N VAL A 212 -15.22 6.79 -12.03
CA VAL A 212 -15.74 7.31 -13.31
C VAL A 212 -14.64 8.04 -14.07
N LEU A 213 -13.89 8.91 -13.40
CA LEU A 213 -12.79 9.65 -14.03
C LEU A 213 -11.73 8.70 -14.59
N GLY A 214 -11.31 7.69 -13.82
CA GLY A 214 -10.32 6.71 -14.25
C GLY A 214 -10.77 5.89 -15.45
N LEU A 215 -12.05 5.47 -15.47
CA LEU A 215 -12.62 4.76 -16.61
C LEU A 215 -12.73 5.65 -17.86
N VAL A 216 -13.14 6.91 -17.71
CA VAL A 216 -13.26 7.86 -18.82
C VAL A 216 -11.88 8.18 -19.40
N LEU A 217 -10.92 8.58 -18.57
CA LEU A 217 -9.57 8.91 -19.01
C LEU A 217 -8.86 7.68 -19.60
N GLY A 218 -8.95 6.52 -18.93
CA GLY A 218 -8.41 5.27 -19.44
C GLY A 218 -9.01 4.91 -20.81
N TRP A 219 -10.32 5.07 -20.99
CA TRP A 219 -10.98 4.82 -22.27
C TRP A 219 -10.53 5.81 -23.36
N LEU A 220 -10.40 7.11 -23.03
CA LEU A 220 -9.92 8.12 -23.97
C LEU A 220 -8.49 7.83 -24.41
N THR A 221 -7.59 7.54 -23.45
CA THR A 221 -6.21 7.15 -23.74
C THR A 221 -6.14 5.90 -24.60
N PHE A 222 -6.93 4.88 -24.27
CA PHE A 222 -7.06 3.67 -25.10
C PHE A 222 -7.50 3.99 -26.54
N ARG A 223 -8.48 4.89 -26.72
CA ARG A 223 -8.94 5.29 -28.06
C ARG A 223 -7.86 5.96 -28.88
N VAL A 224 -7.00 6.75 -28.25
CA VAL A 224 -5.85 7.39 -28.89
C VAL A 224 -4.78 6.36 -29.23
N MET A 225 -4.45 5.46 -28.31
CA MET A 225 -3.46 4.38 -28.53
C MET A 225 -3.81 3.51 -29.73
N ARG A 226 -5.09 3.21 -29.95
CA ARG A 226 -5.55 2.44 -31.13
C ARG A 226 -5.20 3.06 -32.48
N LEU A 227 -4.86 4.35 -32.52
CA LEU A 227 -4.52 5.08 -33.74
C LEU A 227 -3.00 5.24 -33.91
N ILE A 228 -2.23 4.72 -32.96
CA ILE A 228 -0.77 4.84 -32.86
C ILE A 228 -0.19 3.42 -32.95
N ASP A 229 0.98 3.30 -33.57
CA ASP A 229 1.77 2.07 -33.59
C ASP A 229 3.24 2.45 -33.34
N ASP A 230 3.45 3.01 -32.14
CA ASP A 230 4.75 3.50 -31.66
C ASP A 230 4.82 3.24 -30.14
N TYR A 231 5.62 2.26 -29.75
CA TYR A 231 5.73 1.82 -28.36
C TYR A 231 6.20 2.93 -27.42
N SER A 232 7.05 3.86 -27.89
CA SER A 232 7.58 4.94 -27.05
C SER A 232 6.49 5.96 -26.74
N LEU A 233 5.68 6.31 -27.74
CA LEU A 233 4.55 7.20 -27.56
C LEU A 233 3.45 6.57 -26.70
N GLU A 234 3.18 5.28 -26.86
CA GLU A 234 2.18 4.59 -26.03
C GLU A 234 2.62 4.49 -24.56
N VAL A 235 3.89 4.19 -24.28
CA VAL A 235 4.44 4.28 -22.92
C VAL A 235 4.27 5.70 -22.37
N LEU A 236 4.60 6.72 -23.15
CA LEU A 236 4.42 8.12 -22.75
C LEU A 236 2.95 8.46 -22.44
N LEU A 237 2.01 7.95 -23.22
CA LEU A 237 0.57 8.14 -22.98
C LEU A 237 0.10 7.44 -21.69
N THR A 238 0.60 6.23 -21.40
CA THR A 238 0.30 5.57 -20.11
C THR A 238 0.86 6.36 -18.93
N LEU A 239 2.08 6.89 -19.06
CA LEU A 239 2.72 7.71 -18.02
C LEU A 239 1.96 9.03 -17.83
N GLY A 240 1.56 9.67 -18.93
CA GLY A 240 0.73 10.87 -18.90
C GLY A 240 -0.65 10.64 -18.29
N LEU A 241 -1.25 9.46 -18.52
CA LEU A 241 -2.50 9.07 -17.85
C LEU A 241 -2.29 8.88 -16.34
N ALA A 242 -1.21 8.22 -15.93
CA ALA A 242 -0.93 7.98 -14.52
C ALA A 242 -0.66 9.30 -13.76
N PHE A 243 0.22 10.18 -14.26
CA PHE A 243 0.50 11.47 -13.61
C PHE A 243 -0.63 12.49 -13.83
N GLY A 244 -0.97 12.75 -15.08
CA GLY A 244 -1.93 13.80 -15.44
C GLY A 244 -3.36 13.46 -14.99
N GLY A 245 -3.72 12.17 -15.01
CA GLY A 245 -5.00 11.73 -14.45
C GLY A 245 -5.05 11.88 -12.93
N TYR A 246 -3.92 11.63 -12.25
CA TYR A 246 -3.83 11.74 -10.79
C TYR A 246 -4.00 13.19 -10.33
N GLU A 247 -3.22 14.09 -10.93
CA GLU A 247 -3.34 15.53 -10.68
C GLU A 247 -4.74 16.07 -11.01
N LEU A 248 -5.34 15.60 -12.10
CA LEU A 248 -6.70 16.00 -12.46
C LEU A 248 -7.73 15.49 -11.44
N ALA A 249 -7.54 14.30 -10.89
CA ALA A 249 -8.40 13.76 -9.84
C ALA A 249 -8.32 14.59 -8.55
N VAL A 250 -7.10 14.96 -8.15
CA VAL A 250 -6.86 15.86 -7.01
C VAL A 250 -7.54 17.21 -7.24
N PHE A 251 -7.35 17.82 -8.42
CA PHE A 251 -7.98 19.09 -8.78
C PHE A 251 -9.51 19.04 -8.77
N LEU A 252 -10.11 17.91 -9.15
CA LEU A 252 -11.56 17.72 -9.15
C LEU A 252 -12.11 17.27 -7.79
N HIS A 253 -11.26 17.16 -6.76
CA HIS A 253 -11.62 16.65 -5.43
C HIS A 253 -12.31 15.27 -5.50
N VAL A 254 -11.71 14.37 -6.29
CA VAL A 254 -12.11 12.96 -6.37
C VAL A 254 -10.92 12.06 -6.04
N SER A 255 -11.18 10.78 -5.74
CA SER A 255 -10.13 9.87 -5.28
C SER A 255 -9.11 9.56 -6.40
N ALA A 256 -7.94 10.17 -6.31
CA ALA A 256 -6.83 9.96 -7.23
C ALA A 256 -6.27 8.52 -7.21
N PRO A 257 -6.14 7.84 -6.04
CA PRO A 257 -5.84 6.41 -5.98
C PRO A 257 -6.83 5.53 -6.75
N ILE A 258 -8.14 5.74 -6.56
CA ILE A 258 -9.17 4.94 -7.24
C ILE A 258 -9.18 5.23 -8.74
N MET A 259 -8.97 6.48 -9.14
CA MET A 259 -8.78 6.86 -10.54
C MET A 259 -7.63 6.06 -11.18
N ALA A 260 -6.46 6.02 -10.52
CA ALA A 260 -5.27 5.32 -11.02
C ALA A 260 -5.52 3.81 -11.17
N VAL A 261 -6.18 3.19 -10.18
CA VAL A 261 -6.56 1.77 -10.23
C VAL A 261 -7.51 1.49 -11.40
N CYS A 262 -8.58 2.28 -11.54
CA CYS A 262 -9.58 2.08 -12.61
C CYS A 262 -8.97 2.31 -14.00
N ALA A 263 -8.14 3.33 -14.15
CA ALA A 263 -7.42 3.62 -15.38
C ALA A 263 -6.43 2.49 -15.74
N GLY A 264 -5.62 2.04 -14.77
CA GLY A 264 -4.66 0.96 -14.95
C GLY A 264 -5.31 -0.38 -15.32
N LEU A 265 -6.40 -0.75 -14.64
CA LEU A 265 -7.17 -1.97 -14.96
C LEU A 265 -7.74 -1.93 -16.39
N LEU A 266 -8.21 -0.77 -16.84
CA LEU A 266 -8.76 -0.60 -18.18
C LEU A 266 -7.67 -0.73 -19.24
N ILE A 267 -6.54 -0.05 -19.06
CA ILE A 267 -5.41 -0.13 -20.00
C ILE A 267 -4.83 -1.55 -20.03
N GLY A 268 -4.64 -2.17 -18.86
CA GLY A 268 -4.10 -3.53 -18.73
C GLY A 268 -4.93 -4.63 -19.41
N GLU A 269 -6.26 -4.52 -19.44
CA GLU A 269 -7.10 -5.47 -20.19
C GLU A 269 -7.36 -5.06 -21.64
N VAL A 270 -7.82 -3.82 -21.85
CA VAL A 270 -8.40 -3.41 -23.14
C VAL A 270 -7.29 -2.98 -24.11
N GLY A 271 -6.28 -2.25 -23.63
CA GLY A 271 -5.09 -1.90 -24.41
C GLY A 271 -4.37 -3.14 -24.92
N ALA A 272 -4.09 -4.06 -23.99
CA ALA A 272 -3.39 -5.32 -24.25
C ALA A 272 -4.08 -6.29 -25.22
N LYS A 273 -5.42 -6.25 -25.34
CA LYS A 273 -6.18 -7.18 -26.21
C LYS A 273 -6.60 -6.58 -27.55
N HIS A 274 -6.78 -5.27 -27.65
CA HIS A 274 -7.43 -4.64 -28.81
C HIS A 274 -6.81 -3.33 -29.27
N GLY A 275 -5.76 -2.84 -28.59
CA GLY A 275 -5.19 -1.52 -28.85
C GLY A 275 -3.70 -1.48 -29.16
N MET A 276 -2.96 -2.56 -28.91
CA MET A 276 -1.50 -2.59 -29.03
C MET A 276 -1.04 -3.77 -29.90
N SER A 277 0.05 -3.58 -30.64
CA SER A 277 0.82 -4.70 -31.19
C SER A 277 1.48 -5.50 -30.07
N GLU A 278 1.85 -6.77 -30.34
CA GLU A 278 2.47 -7.63 -29.32
C GLU A 278 3.78 -7.03 -28.78
N GLU A 279 4.59 -6.45 -29.67
CA GLU A 279 5.84 -5.77 -29.30
C GLU A 279 5.59 -4.59 -28.37
N THR A 280 4.64 -3.71 -28.69
CA THR A 280 4.33 -2.54 -27.86
C THR A 280 3.83 -2.95 -26.47
N ARG A 281 3.00 -4.00 -26.41
CA ARG A 281 2.54 -4.54 -25.14
C ARG A 281 3.70 -5.02 -24.27
N ASP A 282 4.66 -5.74 -24.84
CA ASP A 282 5.83 -6.22 -24.10
C ASP A 282 6.66 -5.05 -23.55
N TYR A 283 6.83 -3.97 -24.31
CA TYR A 283 7.52 -2.76 -23.84
C TYR A 283 6.76 -2.03 -22.72
N VAL A 284 5.43 -1.87 -22.85
CA VAL A 284 4.59 -1.23 -21.82
C VAL A 284 4.62 -2.06 -20.53
N ASP A 285 4.43 -3.38 -20.62
CA ASP A 285 4.48 -4.29 -19.48
C ASP A 285 5.87 -4.29 -18.82
N ALA A 286 6.95 -4.34 -19.61
CA ALA A 286 8.31 -4.30 -19.08
C ALA A 286 8.64 -2.95 -18.41
N PHE A 287 8.24 -1.84 -19.02
CA PHE A 287 8.45 -0.50 -18.45
C PHE A 287 7.75 -0.36 -17.10
N TRP A 288 6.45 -0.67 -17.04
CA TRP A 288 5.67 -0.52 -15.80
C TRP A 288 6.12 -1.50 -14.72
N LYS A 289 6.58 -2.70 -15.08
CA LYS A 289 7.21 -3.62 -14.13
C LYS A 289 8.49 -3.04 -13.53
N LEU A 290 9.37 -2.43 -14.34
CA LEU A 290 10.59 -1.81 -13.84
C LEU A 290 10.29 -0.59 -12.96
N ILE A 291 9.33 0.25 -13.36
CA ILE A 291 8.89 1.40 -12.54
C ILE A 291 8.36 0.92 -11.20
N ASP A 292 7.47 -0.08 -11.19
CA ASP A 292 6.93 -0.68 -9.97
C ASP A 292 8.05 -1.20 -9.06
N GLU A 293 9.01 -1.98 -9.61
CA GLU A 293 10.14 -2.51 -8.84
C GLU A 293 11.04 -1.39 -8.25
N ILE A 294 11.31 -0.32 -9.01
CA ILE A 294 12.13 0.81 -8.57
C ILE A 294 11.41 1.61 -7.47
N LEU A 295 10.13 1.95 -7.68
CA LEU A 295 9.35 2.72 -6.71
C LEU A 295 9.17 1.95 -5.39
N ASN A 296 8.94 0.63 -5.46
CA ASN A 296 8.88 -0.19 -4.25
C ASN A 296 10.26 -0.28 -3.57
N ALA A 297 11.36 -0.40 -4.31
CA ALA A 297 12.69 -0.37 -3.71
C ALA A 297 12.94 0.94 -2.94
N VAL A 298 12.55 2.08 -3.52
CA VAL A 298 12.64 3.39 -2.86
C VAL A 298 11.69 3.47 -1.65
N LEU A 299 10.44 3.00 -1.78
CA LEU A 299 9.48 2.99 -0.69
C LEU A 299 9.99 2.20 0.53
N PHE A 300 10.49 0.99 0.32
CA PHE A 300 11.00 0.13 1.40
C PHE A 300 12.29 0.66 2.01
N LEU A 301 13.13 1.32 1.21
CA LEU A 301 14.28 2.07 1.72
C LEU A 301 13.83 3.20 2.64
N MET A 302 12.87 4.03 2.20
CA MET A 302 12.39 5.16 2.98
C MET A 302 11.73 4.71 4.30
N ILE A 303 10.92 3.64 4.28
CA ILE A 303 10.37 3.02 5.51
C ILE A 303 11.52 2.60 6.46
N GLY A 304 12.60 2.04 5.93
CA GLY A 304 13.74 1.64 6.74
C GLY A 304 14.44 2.80 7.45
N PHE A 305 14.48 3.97 6.81
CA PHE A 305 15.01 5.19 7.41
C PHE A 305 14.02 5.91 8.34
N GLU A 306 12.72 5.67 8.19
CA GLU A 306 11.71 6.30 9.04
C GLU A 306 11.86 5.96 10.54
N VAL A 307 12.67 4.95 10.90
CA VAL A 307 13.04 4.64 12.29
C VAL A 307 13.63 5.84 13.04
N PHE A 308 14.26 6.81 12.35
CA PHE A 308 14.81 8.01 12.97
C PHE A 308 13.72 9.03 13.40
N ALA A 309 12.52 8.96 12.82
CA ALA A 309 11.39 9.82 13.18
C ALA A 309 10.52 9.23 14.31
N VAL A 310 10.71 7.94 14.64
CA VAL A 310 9.93 7.22 15.65
C VAL A 310 10.35 7.59 17.07
N ALA A 311 9.37 7.73 17.96
CA ALA A 311 9.61 7.95 19.38
C ALA A 311 9.84 6.61 20.10
N PHE A 312 10.99 6.48 20.78
CA PHE A 312 11.36 5.28 21.53
C PHE A 312 10.87 5.34 22.99
N GLU A 313 9.59 5.62 23.18
CA GLU A 313 8.95 5.58 24.49
C GLU A 313 8.41 4.18 24.79
N VAL A 314 8.64 3.68 26.01
CA VAL A 314 8.28 2.30 26.39
C VAL A 314 6.78 2.06 26.22
N ASP A 315 5.94 3.02 26.62
CA ASP A 315 4.49 2.92 26.52
C ASP A 315 4.02 2.89 25.06
N PHE A 316 4.68 3.64 24.18
CA PHE A 316 4.37 3.65 22.74
C PHE A 316 4.77 2.34 22.08
N LEU A 317 5.92 1.79 22.44
CA LEU A 317 6.39 0.49 21.95
C LEU A 317 5.48 -0.64 22.43
N LEU A 318 5.00 -0.60 23.68
CA LEU A 318 4.04 -1.56 24.21
C LEU A 318 2.70 -1.47 23.47
N ALA A 319 2.20 -0.25 23.25
CA ALA A 319 0.98 -0.04 22.47
C ALA A 319 1.14 -0.53 21.02
N GLY A 320 2.30 -0.29 20.39
CA GLY A 320 2.63 -0.81 19.06
C GLY A 320 2.67 -2.33 19.02
N ALA A 321 3.29 -2.98 20.01
CA ALA A 321 3.37 -4.44 20.10
C ALA A 321 1.97 -5.07 20.25
N LEU A 322 1.11 -4.49 21.07
CA LEU A 322 -0.29 -4.94 21.23
C LEU A 322 -1.13 -4.65 19.97
N SER A 323 -0.80 -3.58 19.24
CA SER A 323 -1.43 -3.24 17.96
C SER A 323 -1.16 -4.29 16.88
N ILE A 324 -0.07 -5.06 16.97
CA ILE A 324 0.13 -6.23 16.09
C ILE A 324 -1.01 -7.24 16.25
N GLY A 325 -1.38 -7.55 17.50
CA GLY A 325 -2.50 -8.44 17.80
C GLY A 325 -3.81 -7.88 17.24
N LEU A 326 -4.07 -6.59 17.44
CA LEU A 326 -5.26 -5.92 16.89
C LEU A 326 -5.29 -5.96 15.36
N ALA A 327 -4.16 -5.69 14.70
CA ALA A 327 -4.03 -5.74 13.25
C ALA A 327 -4.32 -7.15 12.70
N LEU A 328 -3.83 -8.19 13.36
CA LEU A 328 -4.11 -9.58 12.98
C LEU A 328 -5.58 -9.97 13.20
N ILE A 329 -6.20 -9.53 14.30
CA ILE A 329 -7.62 -9.77 14.57
C ILE A 329 -8.50 -9.01 13.57
N GLY A 330 -8.18 -7.74 13.32
CA GLY A 330 -8.86 -6.90 12.32
C GLY A 330 -8.77 -7.53 10.93
N ARG A 331 -7.58 -8.00 10.55
CA ARG A 331 -7.38 -8.71 9.28
C ARG A 331 -8.14 -10.03 9.22
N LEU A 332 -8.15 -10.81 10.28
CA LEU A 332 -8.94 -12.05 10.34
C LEU A 332 -10.43 -11.75 10.16
N ALA A 333 -10.95 -10.71 10.80
CA ALA A 333 -12.34 -10.29 10.64
C ALA A 333 -12.62 -9.85 9.19
N ALA A 334 -11.73 -9.03 8.62
CA ALA A 334 -11.82 -8.52 7.26
C ALA A 334 -11.87 -9.61 6.19
N VAL A 335 -11.21 -10.74 6.43
CA VAL A 335 -11.20 -11.88 5.49
C VAL A 335 -12.29 -12.90 5.83
N ALA A 336 -12.42 -13.30 7.09
CA ALA A 336 -13.31 -14.38 7.50
C ALA A 336 -14.78 -14.01 7.30
N VAL A 337 -15.19 -12.78 7.61
CA VAL A 337 -16.60 -12.37 7.49
C VAL A 337 -17.08 -12.40 6.03
N PRO A 338 -16.41 -11.76 5.05
CA PRO A 338 -16.78 -11.91 3.64
C PRO A 338 -16.77 -13.36 3.15
N VAL A 339 -15.77 -14.16 3.55
CA VAL A 339 -15.69 -15.57 3.15
C VAL A 339 -16.87 -16.38 3.70
N LEU A 340 -17.26 -16.17 4.96
CA LEU A 340 -18.40 -16.85 5.58
C LEU A 340 -19.72 -16.46 4.92
N ILE A 341 -19.91 -15.19 4.59
CA ILE A 341 -21.10 -14.69 3.89
C ILE A 341 -21.22 -15.31 2.49
N LEU A 342 -20.09 -15.47 1.80
CA LEU A 342 -20.05 -16.03 0.44
C LEU A 342 -20.03 -17.56 0.41
N ARG A 343 -19.69 -18.23 1.52
CA ARG A 343 -19.56 -19.69 1.59
C ARG A 343 -20.79 -20.47 1.11
N PRO A 344 -22.05 -20.03 1.34
CA PRO A 344 -23.23 -20.72 0.79
C PRO A 344 -23.32 -20.65 -0.74
N PHE A 345 -22.71 -19.64 -1.35
CA PHE A 345 -22.83 -19.34 -2.78
C PHE A 345 -21.58 -19.68 -3.59
N ARG A 346 -20.47 -20.02 -2.92
CA ARG A 346 -19.14 -20.21 -3.51
C ARG A 346 -18.30 -21.22 -2.73
N THR A 347 -17.59 -22.05 -3.45
CA THR A 347 -16.54 -22.90 -2.89
C THR A 347 -15.24 -22.08 -2.75
N PHE A 348 -14.62 -22.19 -1.58
CA PHE A 348 -13.30 -21.62 -1.32
C PHE A 348 -12.29 -22.74 -1.19
N ALA A 349 -11.08 -22.52 -1.69
CA ALA A 349 -9.99 -23.48 -1.51
C ALA A 349 -9.68 -23.63 0.00
N PRO A 350 -9.22 -24.82 0.44
CA PRO A 350 -8.69 -24.98 1.78
C PRO A 350 -7.56 -23.96 2.04
N GLY A 351 -7.51 -23.40 3.24
CA GLY A 351 -6.44 -22.47 3.61
C GLY A 351 -6.59 -21.03 3.13
N VAL A 352 -7.67 -20.65 2.41
CA VAL A 352 -7.87 -19.26 1.95
C VAL A 352 -7.85 -18.25 3.10
N VAL A 353 -8.61 -18.49 4.17
CA VAL A 353 -8.66 -17.56 5.31
C VAL A 353 -7.29 -17.39 5.99
N PRO A 354 -6.58 -18.44 6.42
CA PRO A 354 -5.28 -18.27 7.06
C PRO A 354 -4.22 -17.67 6.12
N ILE A 355 -4.20 -18.05 4.83
CA ILE A 355 -3.22 -17.49 3.88
C ILE A 355 -3.51 -16.01 3.61
N MET A 356 -4.77 -15.61 3.39
CA MET A 356 -5.12 -14.21 3.16
C MET A 356 -5.01 -13.34 4.42
N THR A 357 -5.20 -13.94 5.60
CA THR A 357 -5.01 -13.23 6.88
C THR A 357 -3.54 -13.00 7.14
N TRP A 358 -2.71 -14.03 7.02
CA TRP A 358 -1.28 -13.94 7.30
C TRP A 358 -0.52 -13.21 6.18
N GLY A 359 -0.97 -13.34 4.94
CA GLY A 359 -0.45 -12.64 3.77
C GLY A 359 -1.03 -11.25 3.56
N GLY A 360 -1.73 -10.67 4.53
CA GLY A 360 -2.12 -9.25 4.47
C GLY A 360 -0.98 -8.36 4.95
N LEU A 361 0.11 -8.28 4.18
CA LEU A 361 1.27 -7.46 4.56
C LEU A 361 0.89 -5.99 4.58
N LYS A 362 1.43 -5.24 5.55
CA LYS A 362 1.25 -3.80 5.63
C LYS A 362 2.30 -3.08 4.80
N GLY A 363 1.86 -2.06 4.06
CA GLY A 363 2.71 -1.28 3.16
C GLY A 363 3.13 0.06 3.73
N GLY A 364 4.00 0.74 2.99
CA GLY A 364 4.48 2.08 3.30
C GLY A 364 3.41 3.17 3.29
N ILE A 365 2.29 2.91 2.60
CA ILE A 365 1.12 3.81 2.61
C ILE A 365 0.65 4.09 4.04
N SER A 366 0.61 3.05 4.90
CA SER A 366 0.23 3.19 6.31
C SER A 366 1.11 4.22 7.04
N VAL A 367 2.42 4.19 6.77
CA VAL A 367 3.41 5.09 7.38
C VAL A 367 3.23 6.51 6.85
N ALA A 368 3.05 6.70 5.53
CA ALA A 368 2.80 8.04 4.97
C ALA A 368 1.52 8.67 5.50
N LEU A 369 0.45 7.87 5.63
CA LEU A 369 -0.82 8.36 6.18
C LEU A 369 -0.66 8.77 7.64
N ALA A 370 0.07 8.01 8.44
CA ALA A 370 0.38 8.40 9.81
C ALA A 370 1.20 9.70 9.89
N LEU A 371 2.13 9.93 8.96
CA LEU A 371 2.93 11.17 8.87
C LEU A 371 2.10 12.37 8.40
N SER A 372 1.14 12.15 7.50
CA SER A 372 0.22 13.18 6.99
C SER A 372 -0.72 13.75 8.05
N LEU A 373 -0.81 13.10 9.23
CA LEU A 373 -1.71 13.54 10.27
C LEU A 373 -1.32 14.95 10.76
N PRO A 374 -2.30 15.82 11.03
CA PRO A 374 -2.05 17.11 11.68
C PRO A 374 -1.31 16.91 13.01
N ASP A 375 -0.44 17.85 13.36
CA ASP A 375 0.29 17.77 14.63
C ASP A 375 -0.67 17.80 15.81
N ASN A 376 -0.61 16.75 16.62
CA ASN A 376 -1.45 16.56 17.80
C ASN A 376 -0.72 15.65 18.81
N GLU A 377 -1.25 15.56 20.04
CA GLU A 377 -0.67 14.76 21.13
C GLU A 377 -0.59 13.25 20.82
N TRP A 378 -1.45 12.75 19.94
CA TRP A 378 -1.58 11.32 19.58
C TRP A 378 -0.70 10.92 18.40
N LYS A 379 -0.24 11.87 17.58
CA LYS A 379 0.55 11.62 16.37
C LYS A 379 1.82 10.80 16.65
N PRO A 380 2.65 11.09 17.67
CA PRO A 380 3.84 10.29 17.97
C PRO A 380 3.52 8.82 18.32
N LEU A 381 2.43 8.60 19.08
CA LEU A 381 1.96 7.26 19.44
C LEU A 381 1.46 6.50 18.20
N ILE A 382 0.66 7.14 17.35
CA ILE A 382 0.15 6.57 16.10
C ILE A 382 1.31 6.21 15.17
N LEU A 383 2.29 7.09 15.01
CA LEU A 383 3.47 6.84 14.17
C LEU A 383 4.25 5.63 14.68
N THR A 384 4.55 5.59 15.98
CA THR A 384 5.30 4.49 16.60
C THR A 384 4.54 3.17 16.46
N ALA A 385 3.23 3.15 16.75
CA ALA A 385 2.42 1.95 16.63
C ALA A 385 2.31 1.46 15.18
N THR A 386 2.13 2.39 14.23
CA THR A 386 2.13 2.10 12.79
C THR A 386 3.44 1.49 12.35
N TYR A 387 4.56 2.09 12.76
CA TYR A 387 5.88 1.61 12.42
C TYR A 387 6.11 0.18 12.92
N VAL A 388 5.82 -0.08 14.20
CA VAL A 388 5.95 -1.42 14.80
C VAL A 388 5.12 -2.46 14.05
N VAL A 389 3.87 -2.13 13.71
CA VAL A 389 2.98 -3.02 12.94
C VAL A 389 3.52 -3.28 11.54
N VAL A 390 3.99 -2.24 10.83
CA VAL A 390 4.54 -2.35 9.47
C VAL A 390 5.82 -3.19 9.44
N ILE A 391 6.77 -2.92 10.35
CA ILE A 391 8.02 -3.68 10.44
C ILE A 391 7.74 -5.15 10.78
N PHE A 392 6.86 -5.41 11.76
CA PHE A 392 6.44 -6.77 12.08
C PHE A 392 5.83 -7.45 10.85
N SER A 393 4.95 -6.75 10.14
CA SER A 393 4.27 -7.31 8.98
C SER A 393 5.28 -7.68 7.89
N ILE A 394 6.11 -6.74 7.45
CA ILE A 394 7.04 -6.96 6.34
C ILE A 394 8.10 -8.01 6.70
N VAL A 395 8.71 -7.91 7.89
CA VAL A 395 9.83 -8.80 8.27
C VAL A 395 9.31 -10.17 8.73
N VAL A 396 8.35 -10.20 9.66
CA VAL A 396 7.87 -11.46 10.24
C VAL A 396 6.86 -12.13 9.33
N GLN A 397 5.76 -11.45 8.98
CA GLN A 397 4.74 -12.06 8.12
C GLN A 397 5.31 -12.31 6.71
N GLY A 398 6.09 -11.36 6.15
CA GLY A 398 6.65 -11.48 4.81
C GLY A 398 7.60 -12.68 4.67
N LEU A 399 8.48 -12.93 5.63
CA LEU A 399 9.40 -14.07 5.59
C LEU A 399 8.74 -15.41 5.95
N THR A 400 7.54 -15.40 6.54
CA THR A 400 6.85 -16.62 7.00
C THR A 400 5.64 -17.01 6.14
N VAL A 401 5.07 -16.08 5.38
CA VAL A 401 3.88 -16.34 4.55
C VAL A 401 4.13 -17.40 3.48
N GLY A 402 5.31 -17.41 2.85
CA GLY A 402 5.67 -18.45 1.88
C GLY A 402 5.69 -19.85 2.49
N LYS A 403 6.18 -20.00 3.73
CA LYS A 403 6.17 -21.28 4.46
C LYS A 403 4.74 -21.73 4.80
N LEU A 404 3.89 -20.79 5.19
CA LEU A 404 2.48 -21.07 5.48
C LEU A 404 1.73 -21.48 4.20
N ALA A 405 1.92 -20.75 3.12
CA ALA A 405 1.37 -21.02 1.80
C ALA A 405 1.77 -22.42 1.31
N ASN A 406 3.04 -22.79 1.44
CA ASN A 406 3.53 -24.12 1.07
C ASN A 406 2.90 -25.25 1.91
N ARG A 407 2.51 -24.99 3.16
CA ARG A 407 1.88 -25.97 4.04
C ARG A 407 0.39 -26.16 3.77
N LEU A 408 -0.31 -25.09 3.40
CA LEU A 408 -1.79 -25.07 3.33
C LEU A 408 -2.34 -24.99 1.89
N GLY A 409 -1.56 -24.46 0.95
CA GLY A 409 -2.03 -23.98 -0.35
C GLY A 409 -1.52 -24.75 -1.57
N ARG A 410 -0.71 -25.81 -1.38
CA ARG A 410 -0.18 -26.61 -2.50
C ARG A 410 -1.31 -27.02 -3.45
N ALA A 411 -1.16 -26.69 -4.74
CA ALA A 411 -1.91 -27.37 -5.77
C ALA A 411 -1.59 -28.88 -5.66
N PRO A 412 -2.58 -29.79 -5.80
CA PRO A 412 -2.27 -31.21 -5.90
C PRO A 412 -1.28 -31.39 -7.05
N ASP A 413 -0.20 -32.12 -6.80
CA ASP A 413 0.72 -32.53 -7.87
C ASP A 413 -0.13 -33.23 -8.94
N LEU A 414 -0.05 -32.74 -10.18
CA LEU A 414 -0.66 -33.42 -11.31
C LEU A 414 0.08 -34.75 -11.48
N VAL A 415 -0.47 -35.81 -10.90
CA VAL A 415 -0.08 -37.21 -11.17
C VAL A 415 -0.81 -37.71 -12.39
#